data_AF-A0AAN9AMN6-F1
#
_entry.id   AF-A0AAN9AMN6-F1
#
_cell.length_a   1.000
_cell.length_b   1.000
_cell.length_c   1.000
_cell.angle_alpha   90.00
_cell.angle_beta   90.00
_cell.angle_gamma   90.00
#
_symmetry.space_group_name_H-M   'P 1'
#
loop_
_entity.id
_entity.type
_entity.pdbx_description
1 polymer ?
#
loop_
_entity_poly.entity_id
_entity_poly.type
_entity_poly.pdbx_seq_one_letter_code
_entity_poly.pdbx_strand_id
1 'polypeptide(L)'
;MELGRKLERARKKSEAIGDSVDVSEKEKMQQMKQIYKRAGLLGQKKEETTYVVAKKGMGKRARRPQGVKGRYKIVDPRMKSDRRAEKAAEKAGKGKKGGGKKTGGKAKGGGKAKGGGKAKGRKA
;
A
#
# COMPACT_ATOMS: atom_id res chain seq x y z
N MET A 1 -21.01 7.44 8.91
CA MET A 1 -20.56 7.98 10.22
C MET A 1 -20.33 9.47 10.07
N GLU A 2 -21.38 10.22 10.41
CA GLU A 2 -21.45 11.68 10.42
C GLU A 2 -20.27 12.32 11.16
N LEU A 3 -19.78 13.45 10.64
CA LEU A 3 -18.66 14.21 11.21
C LEU A 3 -18.99 14.70 12.63
N GLY A 4 -20.25 15.08 12.88
CA GLY A 4 -20.73 15.54 14.20
C GLY A 4 -20.55 14.49 15.29
N ARG A 5 -20.95 13.23 15.03
CA ARG A 5 -20.76 12.12 15.99
C ARG A 5 -19.28 11.85 16.30
N LYS A 6 -18.37 12.11 15.36
CA LYS A 6 -16.92 11.98 15.59
C LYS A 6 -16.37 13.13 16.42
N LEU A 7 -16.86 14.35 16.19
CA LEU A 7 -16.50 15.54 16.95
C LEU A 7 -16.94 15.45 18.41
N GLU A 8 -18.19 15.06 18.67
CA GLU A 8 -18.71 14.86 20.02
C GLU A 8 -17.90 13.83 20.80
N ARG A 9 -17.59 12.69 20.17
CA ARG A 9 -16.73 11.65 20.76
C ARG A 9 -15.31 12.14 21.00
N ALA A 10 -14.77 13.01 20.14
CA ALA A 10 -13.44 13.58 20.31
C ALA A 10 -13.40 14.59 21.46
N ARG A 11 -14.42 15.44 21.58
CA ARG A 11 -14.58 16.40 22.68
C ARG A 11 -14.67 15.69 24.02
N LYS A 12 -15.61 14.75 24.16
CA LYS A 12 -15.80 13.97 25.39
C LYS A 12 -14.53 13.20 25.82
N LYS A 13 -13.74 12.69 24.87
CA LYS A 13 -12.46 12.03 25.17
C LYS A 13 -11.33 13.01 25.51
N SER A 14 -11.38 14.23 24.99
CA SER A 14 -10.37 15.25 25.31
C SER A 14 -10.61 15.85 26.69
N GLU A 15 -11.87 16.07 27.07
CA GLU A 15 -12.30 16.48 28.41
C GLU A 15 -11.81 15.47 29.47
N ALA A 16 -12.12 14.18 29.28
CA ALA A 16 -11.68 13.12 30.20
C ALA A 16 -10.15 13.02 30.39
N ILE A 17 -9.35 13.46 29.42
CA ILE A 17 -7.87 13.50 29.55
C ILE A 17 -7.42 14.77 30.26
N GLY A 18 -8.11 15.89 30.05
CA GLY A 18 -7.85 17.13 30.77
C GLY A 18 -7.94 16.94 32.28
N ASP A 19 -8.98 16.23 32.72
CA ASP A 19 -9.31 15.98 34.13
C ASP A 19 -8.37 14.96 34.82
N SER A 20 -7.54 14.22 34.07
CA SER A 20 -6.60 13.26 34.66
C SER A 20 -5.43 13.99 35.32
N VAL A 21 -5.24 13.86 36.64
CA VAL A 21 -4.19 14.58 37.40
C VAL A 21 -2.83 13.85 37.34
N ASP A 22 -2.84 12.53 37.14
CA ASP A 22 -1.64 11.69 37.21
C ASP A 22 -0.75 11.71 35.94
N VAL A 23 -1.11 12.51 34.93
CA VAL A 23 -0.47 12.50 33.61
C VAL A 23 0.25 13.82 33.36
N SER A 24 1.48 13.77 32.87
CA SER A 24 2.24 14.98 32.52
C SER A 24 1.56 15.77 31.39
N GLU A 25 1.70 17.10 31.38
CA GLU A 25 1.11 17.96 30.34
C GLU A 25 1.51 17.56 28.92
N LYS A 26 2.77 17.12 28.76
CA LYS A 26 3.31 16.64 27.49
C LYS A 26 2.56 15.41 26.98
N GLU A 27 2.21 14.49 27.88
CA GLU A 27 1.46 13.28 27.53
C GLU A 27 -0.01 13.59 27.27
N LYS A 28 -0.64 14.49 28.06
CA LYS A 28 -2.01 14.98 27.79
C LYS A 28 -2.11 15.55 26.37
N MET A 29 -1.15 16.39 25.98
CA MET A 29 -1.08 16.98 24.63
C MET A 29 -0.89 15.92 23.53
N GLN A 30 -0.07 14.90 23.76
CA GLN A 30 0.10 13.80 22.82
C GLN A 30 -1.19 12.98 22.66
N GLN A 31 -1.90 12.71 23.76
CA GLN A 31 -3.15 11.96 23.74
C GLN A 31 -4.28 12.77 23.06
N MET A 32 -4.42 14.07 23.36
CA MET A 32 -5.34 14.98 22.66
C MET A 32 -5.05 14.98 21.15
N LYS A 33 -3.79 15.13 20.74
CA LYS A 33 -3.38 15.08 19.33
C LYS A 33 -3.75 13.76 18.67
N GLN A 34 -3.65 12.63 19.38
CA GLN A 34 -4.07 11.33 18.86
C GLN A 34 -5.60 11.22 18.69
N ILE A 35 -6.40 11.76 19.61
CA ILE A 35 -7.86 11.77 19.50
C ILE A 35 -8.31 12.52 18.24
N TYR A 36 -7.81 13.74 18.05
CA TYR A 36 -8.14 14.55 16.89
C TYR A 36 -7.60 13.95 15.57
N LYS A 37 -6.46 13.27 15.61
CA LYS A 37 -5.94 12.52 14.45
C LYS A 37 -6.82 11.32 14.10
N ARG A 38 -7.31 10.57 15.10
CA ARG A 38 -8.25 9.44 14.90
C ARG A 38 -9.62 9.91 14.40
N ALA A 39 -10.08 11.07 14.84
CA ALA A 39 -11.29 11.70 14.33
C ALA A 39 -11.17 12.15 12.86
N GLY A 40 -9.95 12.19 12.30
CA GLY A 40 -9.68 12.61 10.93
C GLY A 40 -9.69 14.13 10.75
N LEU A 41 -9.60 14.89 11.84
CA LEU A 41 -9.61 16.35 11.84
C LEU A 41 -8.21 16.93 11.60
N LEU A 42 -7.18 16.26 12.15
CA LEU A 42 -5.76 16.65 11.97
C LEU A 42 -5.06 15.91 10.82
N GLY A 43 -5.66 14.84 10.31
CA GLY A 43 -5.06 14.02 9.27
C GLY A 43 -5.65 14.34 7.90
N GLN A 44 -4.89 15.00 7.03
CA GLN A 44 -5.23 14.99 5.61
C GLN A 44 -5.33 13.54 5.15
N LYS A 45 -6.47 13.17 4.54
CA LYS A 45 -6.66 11.85 3.94
C LYS A 45 -5.46 11.63 3.01
N LYS A 46 -4.67 10.58 3.26
CA LYS A 46 -3.57 10.23 2.35
C LYS A 46 -4.19 9.96 1.00
N GLU A 47 -4.03 10.90 0.06
CA GLU A 47 -4.50 10.71 -1.29
C GLU A 47 -3.83 9.47 -1.86
N GLU A 48 -4.64 8.46 -2.16
CA GLU A 48 -4.12 7.20 -2.66
C GLU A 48 -3.62 7.41 -4.09
N THR A 49 -2.30 7.40 -4.27
CA THR A 49 -1.70 7.51 -5.61
C THR A 49 -2.08 6.29 -6.45
N THR A 50 -2.88 6.53 -7.49
CA THR A 50 -3.31 5.47 -8.42
C THR A 50 -2.19 5.16 -9.42
N TYR A 51 -1.92 3.87 -9.65
CA TYR A 51 -0.86 3.40 -10.54
C TYR A 51 -1.42 3.04 -11.93
N VAL A 52 -1.07 3.85 -12.92
CA VAL A 52 -1.50 3.68 -14.32
C VAL A 52 -0.36 3.08 -15.13
N VAL A 53 -0.66 2.07 -15.94
CA VAL A 53 0.35 1.43 -16.79
C VAL A 53 0.60 2.29 -18.03
N ALA A 54 1.85 2.57 -18.36
CA ALA A 54 2.22 3.23 -19.61
C ALA A 54 1.91 2.34 -20.81
N LYS A 55 1.25 2.91 -21.82
CA LYS A 55 1.08 2.27 -23.15
C LYS A 55 2.19 2.75 -24.09
N LYS A 56 2.48 1.96 -25.13
CA LYS A 56 3.46 2.30 -26.16
C LYS A 56 3.12 3.68 -26.76
N GLY A 57 4.09 4.59 -26.80
CA GLY A 57 3.91 5.96 -27.30
C GLY A 57 3.51 7.00 -26.24
N MET A 58 3.29 6.62 -24.97
CA MET A 58 3.15 7.59 -23.87
C MET A 58 4.53 8.18 -23.54
N GLY A 59 4.82 9.37 -24.05
CA GLY A 59 6.04 10.11 -23.72
C GLY A 59 6.09 10.60 -22.27
N LYS A 60 7.19 11.28 -21.90
CA LYS A 60 7.43 11.84 -20.55
C LYS A 60 6.33 12.81 -20.08
N ARG A 61 5.61 13.44 -21.01
CA ARG A 61 4.46 14.33 -20.77
C ARG A 61 3.18 13.70 -21.31
N ALA A 62 2.75 12.61 -20.69
CA ALA A 62 1.48 11.99 -21.06
C ALA A 62 0.29 12.80 -20.55
N ARG A 63 -0.74 12.96 -21.39
CA ARG A 63 -2.03 13.53 -20.99
C ARG A 63 -2.61 12.74 -19.83
N ARG A 64 -3.36 13.43 -18.96
CA ARG A 64 -4.04 12.81 -17.83
C ARG A 64 -4.87 11.61 -18.31
N PRO A 65 -4.62 10.39 -17.78
CA PRO A 65 -5.35 9.21 -18.18
C PRO A 65 -6.83 9.32 -17.79
N GLN A 66 -7.71 8.96 -18.71
CA GLN A 66 -9.16 8.99 -18.50
C GLN A 66 -9.53 8.03 -17.36
N GLY A 67 -10.43 8.48 -16.47
CA GLY A 67 -10.92 7.68 -15.33
C GLY A 67 -10.08 7.73 -14.06
N VAL A 68 -8.92 8.41 -14.04
CA VAL A 68 -8.11 8.57 -12.82
C VAL A 68 -8.27 9.96 -12.22
N LYS A 69 -8.95 10.01 -11.07
CA LYS A 69 -9.13 11.23 -10.25
C LYS A 69 -8.01 11.32 -9.20
N GLY A 70 -7.56 12.54 -8.86
CA GLY A 70 -6.49 12.76 -7.87
C GLY A 70 -5.06 12.49 -8.38
N ARG A 71 -4.12 12.23 -7.46
CA ARG A 71 -2.71 11.99 -7.79
C ARG A 71 -2.54 10.62 -8.47
N TYR A 72 -1.74 10.57 -9.54
CA TYR A 72 -1.42 9.32 -10.22
C TYR A 72 0.07 9.23 -10.54
N LYS A 73 0.56 8.00 -10.61
CA LYS A 73 1.90 7.69 -11.09
C LYS A 73 1.78 6.79 -12.31
N ILE A 74 2.33 7.22 -13.43
CA ILE A 74 2.52 6.37 -14.59
C ILE A 74 3.69 5.44 -14.28
N VAL A 75 3.47 4.14 -14.47
CA VAL A 75 4.44 3.08 -14.20
C VAL A 75 4.48 2.12 -15.37
N ASP A 76 5.62 1.49 -15.60
CA ASP A 76 5.73 0.38 -16.54
C ASP A 76 5.01 -0.86 -16.01
N PRO A 77 4.67 -1.83 -16.87
CA PRO A 77 4.04 -3.08 -16.46
C PRO A 77 4.83 -3.82 -15.37
N ARG A 78 6.16 -3.91 -15.51
CA ARG A 78 7.07 -4.52 -14.53
C ARG A 78 7.05 -3.78 -13.20
N MET A 79 7.21 -2.45 -13.23
CA MET A 79 7.21 -1.66 -12.00
C MET A 79 5.87 -1.74 -11.25
N LYS A 80 4.74 -1.86 -11.95
CA LYS A 80 3.43 -2.06 -11.32
C LYS A 80 3.32 -3.44 -10.66
N SER A 81 3.83 -4.50 -11.29
CA SER A 81 3.83 -5.84 -10.70
C SER A 81 4.73 -5.91 -9.48
N ASP A 82 5.93 -5.34 -9.55
CA ASP A 82 6.93 -5.42 -8.48
C ASP A 82 6.45 -4.70 -7.23
N ARG A 83 5.95 -3.47 -7.37
CA ARG A 83 5.34 -2.70 -6.25
C ARG A 83 4.11 -3.38 -5.67
N ARG A 84 3.34 -4.12 -6.47
CA ARG A 84 2.20 -4.89 -5.98
C ARG A 84 2.69 -6.07 -5.14
N ALA A 85 3.72 -6.78 -5.60
CA ALA A 85 4.33 -7.88 -4.87
C ALA A 85 4.95 -7.40 -3.56
N GLU A 86 5.71 -6.30 -3.57
CA GLU A 86 6.27 -5.66 -2.37
C GLU A 86 5.18 -5.30 -1.36
N LYS A 87 4.10 -4.65 -1.81
CA LYS A 87 2.97 -4.31 -0.92
C LYS A 87 2.25 -5.54 -0.37
N ALA A 88 2.09 -6.58 -1.18
CA ALA A 88 1.49 -7.84 -0.73
C ALA A 88 2.39 -8.52 0.32
N ALA A 89 3.70 -8.53 0.10
CA ALA A 89 4.69 -9.04 1.04
C ALA A 89 4.73 -8.22 2.34
N GLU A 90 4.66 -6.89 2.27
CA GLU A 90 4.59 -6.01 3.46
C GLU A 90 3.34 -6.31 4.30
N LYS A 91 2.18 -6.48 3.65
CA LYS A 91 0.92 -6.83 4.32
C LYS A 91 0.99 -8.22 4.95
N ALA A 92 1.51 -9.21 4.23
CA ALA A 92 1.67 -10.58 4.74
C ALA A 92 2.71 -10.66 5.87
N GLY A 93 3.81 -9.91 5.77
CA GLY A 93 4.86 -9.84 6.78
C GLY A 93 4.39 -9.16 8.06
N LYS A 94 3.49 -8.18 7.98
CA LYS A 94 2.88 -7.53 9.15
C LYS A 94 1.97 -8.45 9.97
N GLY A 95 1.42 -9.51 9.39
CA GLY A 95 0.65 -10.54 10.10
C GLY A 95 1.49 -11.71 10.64
N LYS A 96 2.76 -11.84 10.21
CA LYS A 96 3.65 -12.96 10.57
C LYS A 96 4.88 -12.56 11.38
N LYS A 97 5.03 -11.30 11.76
CA LYS A 97 6.18 -10.82 12.56
C LYS A 97 5.99 -11.12 14.06
N GLY A 98 5.81 -12.41 14.35
CA GLY A 98 5.70 -12.98 15.70
C GLY A 98 6.29 -14.40 15.76
N GLY A 99 7.21 -14.77 14.87
CA GLY A 99 7.86 -16.08 14.88
C GLY A 99 9.22 -16.02 14.19
N GLY A 100 10.27 -16.39 14.93
CA GLY A 100 11.67 -16.20 14.55
C GLY A 100 12.17 -17.04 13.37
N LYS A 101 13.12 -16.43 12.66
CA LYS A 101 14.36 -16.93 12.02
C LYS A 101 14.49 -18.44 11.70
N LYS A 102 14.86 -18.72 10.44
CA LYS A 102 15.87 -19.67 9.90
C LYS A 102 15.46 -20.00 8.45
N THR A 103 16.25 -20.23 7.42
CA THR A 103 17.69 -20.26 7.07
C THR A 103 17.70 -20.51 5.55
N GLY A 104 18.84 -20.33 4.87
CA GLY A 104 18.95 -20.41 3.42
C GLY A 104 18.42 -21.69 2.76
N GLY A 105 18.13 -21.57 1.47
CA GLY A 105 17.75 -22.67 0.60
C GLY A 105 17.88 -22.26 -0.87
N LYS A 106 19.11 -22.27 -1.38
CA LYS A 106 19.38 -22.30 -2.81
C LYS A 106 19.06 -23.73 -3.27
N ALA A 107 18.10 -23.91 -4.17
CA ALA A 107 17.94 -25.16 -4.91
C ALA A 107 17.63 -24.85 -6.39
N LYS A 108 18.50 -25.39 -7.24
CA LYS A 108 18.50 -25.36 -8.71
C LYS A 108 17.44 -26.33 -9.30
N GLY A 109 17.14 -26.10 -10.58
CA GLY A 109 16.70 -27.13 -11.55
C GLY A 109 15.18 -27.30 -11.59
N GLY A 110 14.50 -27.42 -12.72
CA GLY A 110 14.89 -27.73 -14.09
C GLY A 110 13.75 -28.57 -14.69
N GLY A 111 13.34 -28.31 -15.93
CA GLY A 111 12.52 -29.25 -16.71
C GLY A 111 11.29 -28.68 -17.40
N LYS A 112 11.44 -28.36 -18.69
CA LYS A 112 10.46 -28.80 -19.70
C LYS A 112 11.15 -28.89 -21.07
N ALA A 113 11.76 -30.04 -21.31
CA ALA A 113 12.05 -30.54 -22.64
C ALA A 113 11.17 -31.78 -22.87
N LYS A 114 10.15 -31.64 -23.72
CA LYS A 114 9.39 -32.69 -24.43
C LYS A 114 8.70 -31.95 -25.59
N GLY A 115 8.78 -32.32 -26.86
CA GLY A 115 9.42 -33.43 -27.55
C GLY A 115 9.29 -33.16 -29.06
N GLY A 116 10.24 -33.65 -29.86
CA GLY A 116 10.27 -33.46 -31.31
C GLY A 116 9.25 -34.32 -32.07
N GLY A 117 8.94 -33.89 -33.29
CA GLY A 117 8.09 -34.62 -34.24
C GLY A 117 8.27 -34.17 -35.68
N LYS A 118 9.27 -34.76 -36.35
CA LYS A 118 9.49 -34.96 -37.81
C LYS A 118 9.14 -33.84 -38.81
N ALA A 119 10.19 -33.22 -39.33
CA ALA A 119 10.21 -32.65 -40.67
C ALA A 119 10.11 -33.77 -41.73
N LYS A 120 9.15 -33.67 -42.65
CA LYS A 120 9.11 -34.38 -43.94
C LYS A 120 8.52 -33.45 -44.98
N GLY A 121 9.24 -33.21 -46.07
CA GLY A 121 8.69 -32.57 -47.27
C GLY A 121 9.70 -31.74 -48.07
N ARG A 122 10.71 -32.39 -48.67
CA ARG A 122 11.39 -31.90 -49.87
C ARG A 122 10.97 -32.80 -51.04
N LYS A 123 10.34 -32.21 -52.06
CA LYS A 123 10.15 -32.67 -53.46
C LYS A 123 9.52 -31.47 -54.18
N ALA A 124 9.88 -31.08 -55.40
CA ALA A 124 10.89 -31.49 -56.36
C ALA A 124 11.37 -30.22 -57.08
#